data_AF-A0A1R3WB57-F1
#
_entry.id   AF-A0A1R3WB57-F1
#
_cell.length_a   1.000
_cell.length_b   1.000
_cell.length_c   1.000
_cell.angle_alpha   90.00
_cell.angle_beta   90.00
_cell.angle_gamma   90.00
#
_symmetry.space_group_name_H-M   'P 1'
#
loop_
_entity.id
_entity.type
_entity.pdbx_description
1 polymer ?
#
loop_
_entity_poly.entity_id
_entity_poly.type
_entity_poly.pdbx_seq_one_letter_code
_entity_poly.pdbx_strand_id
1 'polypeptide(L)'
;MTDLWIFLLMLLCAMIPFAALTRFMRAGQSGLSLSIVSAIGAVLVIAIYASGRPFGVDPVLAITVAMLACVPALLGALAGALLGWLLRRRDDRRP
;
A
#
# COMPACT_ATOMS: atom_id res chain seq x y z
N MET A 1 8.04 15.44 -19.09
CA MET A 1 9.15 14.62 -18.51
C MET A 1 8.91 14.33 -17.04
N THR A 2 8.49 15.32 -16.26
CA THR A 2 8.01 15.19 -14.88
C THR A 2 6.88 14.17 -14.70
N ASP A 3 5.97 14.06 -15.65
CA ASP A 3 4.84 13.12 -15.58
C ASP A 3 5.30 11.66 -15.53
N LEU A 4 6.35 11.34 -16.27
CA LEU A 4 6.93 10.00 -16.34
C LEU A 4 7.55 9.62 -14.98
N TRP A 5 8.15 10.58 -14.27
CA TRP A 5 8.66 10.39 -12.91
C TRP A 5 7.55 10.16 -11.89
N ILE A 6 6.43 10.87 -12.02
CA ILE A 6 5.26 10.70 -11.14
C ILE A 6 4.67 9.29 -11.31
N PHE A 7 4.49 8.84 -12.55
CA PHE A 7 4.02 7.48 -12.82
C PHE A 7 4.97 6.41 -12.28
N LEU A 8 6.28 6.61 -12.45
CA LEU A 8 7.29 5.67 -11.97
C LEU A 8 7.30 5.60 -10.43
N LEU A 9 7.14 6.75 -9.76
CA LEU A 9 7.00 6.80 -8.30
C LEU A 9 5.74 6.06 -7.83
N MET A 10 4.58 6.32 -8.43
CA MET A 10 3.32 5.64 -8.08
C MET A 10 3.42 4.13 -8.30
N LEU A 11 4.05 3.73 -9.41
CA LEU A 11 4.27 2.32 -9.73
C LEU A 11 5.18 1.64 -8.70
N LEU A 12 6.31 2.26 -8.34
CA LEU A 12 7.20 1.74 -7.31
C LEU A 12 6.48 1.66 -5.95
N CYS A 13 5.71 2.70 -5.61
CA CYS A 13 4.96 2.76 -4.36
C CYS A 13 3.88 1.68 -4.28
N ALA A 14 3.31 1.24 -5.40
CA ALA A 14 2.41 0.09 -5.45
C ALA A 14 3.16 -1.25 -5.47
N MET A 15 4.23 -1.36 -6.23
CA MET A 15 4.98 -2.60 -6.45
C MET A 15 5.71 -3.10 -5.20
N ILE A 16 6.28 -2.19 -4.40
CA ILE A 16 6.98 -2.54 -3.16
C ILE A 16 6.04 -3.26 -2.16
N PRO A 17 4.92 -2.65 -1.72
CA PRO A 17 3.99 -3.32 -0.81
C PRO A 17 3.32 -4.52 -1.46
N PHE A 18 3.06 -4.49 -2.77
CA PHE A 18 2.54 -5.65 -3.51
C PHE A 18 3.46 -6.87 -3.37
N ALA A 19 4.76 -6.73 -3.68
CA ALA A 19 5.71 -7.82 -3.61
C ALA A 19 5.91 -8.30 -2.16
N ALA A 20 6.02 -7.37 -1.21
CA ALA A 20 6.18 -7.67 0.20
C ALA A 20 4.98 -8.47 0.75
N LEU A 21 3.75 -7.99 0.51
CA LEU A 21 2.54 -8.63 1.03
C LEU A 21 2.21 -9.94 0.32
N THR A 22 2.50 -10.06 -0.97
CA THR A 22 2.40 -11.35 -1.67
C THR A 22 3.28 -12.40 -0.99
N ARG A 23 4.51 -12.03 -0.63
CA ARG A 23 5.45 -12.94 0.04
C ARG A 23 5.02 -13.28 1.46
N PHE A 24 4.64 -12.29 2.27
CA PHE A 24 4.19 -12.51 3.65
C PHE A 24 2.92 -13.35 3.73
N MET A 25 1.95 -13.06 2.86
CA MET A 25 0.68 -13.78 2.86
C MET A 25 0.84 -15.20 2.31
N ARG A 26 1.76 -15.41 1.36
CA ARG A 26 2.16 -16.75 0.92
C ARG A 26 2.86 -17.55 2.01
N ALA A 27 3.71 -16.92 2.81
CA ALA A 27 4.35 -17.52 3.99
C ALA A 27 3.37 -17.75 5.17
N GLY A 28 2.11 -17.33 5.03
CA GLY A 28 1.06 -17.53 6.01
C GLY A 28 1.07 -16.59 7.21
N GLN A 29 1.86 -15.50 7.14
CA GLN A 29 1.94 -14.48 8.19
C GLN A 29 0.83 -13.44 8.06
N SER A 30 -0.43 -13.87 8.20
CA SER A 30 -1.61 -13.03 8.02
C SER A 30 -1.64 -11.81 8.95
N GLY A 31 -1.09 -11.96 10.18
CA GLY A 31 -1.00 -10.87 11.15
C GLY A 31 -0.12 -9.72 10.66
N LEU A 32 1.11 -10.02 10.22
CA LEU A 32 2.04 -9.00 9.73
C LEU A 32 1.50 -8.27 8.50
N SER A 33 0.87 -9.00 7.59
CA SER A 33 0.25 -8.37 6.42
C SER A 33 -0.87 -7.41 6.79
N LEU A 34 -1.71 -7.77 7.78
CA LEU A 34 -2.78 -6.88 8.24
C LEU A 34 -2.21 -5.63 8.91
N SER A 35 -1.16 -5.77 9.71
CA SER A 35 -0.49 -4.64 10.37
C SER A 35 0.11 -3.66 9.36
N ILE A 36 0.75 -4.17 8.29
CA ILE A 36 1.31 -3.32 7.23
C ILE A 36 0.21 -2.56 6.50
N VAL A 37 -0.88 -3.24 6.10
CA VAL A 37 -2.04 -2.60 5.45
C VAL A 37 -2.67 -1.56 6.38
N SER A 38 -2.82 -1.88 7.66
CA SER A 38 -3.38 -0.98 8.66
C SER A 38 -2.50 0.25 8.89
N ALA A 39 -1.18 0.10 8.93
CA ALA A 39 -0.24 1.21 9.06
C ALA A 39 -0.32 2.16 7.85
N ILE A 40 -0.35 1.62 6.62
CA ILE A 40 -0.52 2.43 5.41
C ILE A 40 -1.88 3.13 5.42
N GLY A 41 -2.94 2.44 5.84
CA GLY A 41 -4.28 3.01 6.02
C GLY A 41 -4.33 4.14 7.05
N ALA A 42 -3.64 3.99 8.18
CA ALA A 42 -3.55 5.04 9.19
C ALA A 42 -2.86 6.29 8.63
N VAL A 43 -1.74 6.13 7.92
CA VAL A 43 -1.03 7.26 7.28
C VAL A 43 -1.94 7.94 6.25
N LEU A 44 -2.69 7.18 5.45
CA LEU A 44 -3.64 7.74 4.49
C LEU A 44 -4.70 8.60 5.20
N VAL A 45 -5.34 8.08 6.26
CA VAL A 45 -6.39 8.80 6.99
C VAL A 45 -5.83 10.07 7.64
N ILE A 46 -4.63 9.99 8.23
CA ILE A 46 -3.95 11.16 8.81
C ILE A 46 -3.67 12.21 7.74
N ALA A 47 -3.17 11.82 6.57
CA ALA A 47 -2.88 12.73 5.47
C ALA A 47 -4.16 13.39 4.92
N ILE A 48 -5.25 12.63 4.77
CA ILE A 48 -6.56 13.17 4.38
C ILE A 48 -7.07 14.16 5.43
N TYR A 49 -6.98 13.82 6.71
CA TYR A 49 -7.41 14.70 7.79
C TYR A 49 -6.60 16.01 7.84
N ALA A 50 -5.27 15.92 7.70
CA ALA A 50 -4.38 17.07 7.65
C ALA A 50 -4.64 17.97 6.42
N SER A 51 -5.15 17.42 5.31
CA SER A 51 -5.55 18.21 4.15
C SER A 51 -6.80 19.08 4.42
N GLY A 52 -7.72 18.62 5.28
CA GLY A 52 -8.95 19.34 5.62
C GLY A 52 -8.78 20.30 6.82
N ARG A 53 -7.78 20.07 7.67
CA ARG A 53 -7.45 20.93 8.80
C ARG A 53 -5.94 21.15 8.87
N PRO A 54 -5.43 22.36 8.57
CA PRO A 54 -4.01 22.63 8.55
C PRO A 54 -3.42 22.55 9.96
N PHE A 55 -2.93 21.37 10.34
CA PHE A 55 -2.23 21.10 11.59
C PHE A 55 -0.72 21.10 11.34
N GLY A 56 -0.12 22.27 11.11
CA GLY A 56 1.33 22.42 10.95
C GLY A 56 1.93 21.75 9.71
N VAL A 57 1.11 21.19 8.82
CA VAL A 57 1.51 20.58 7.54
C VAL A 57 0.71 21.24 6.42
N ASP A 58 1.37 21.56 5.32
CA ASP A 58 0.72 22.17 4.16
C ASP A 58 -0.35 21.22 3.58
N PRO A 59 -1.61 21.68 3.40
CA PRO A 59 -2.70 20.85 2.90
C PRO A 59 -2.41 20.22 1.53
N VAL A 60 -1.69 20.96 0.68
CA VAL A 60 -1.28 20.49 -0.65
C VAL A 60 -0.26 19.35 -0.54
N LEU A 61 0.68 19.43 0.40
CA LEU A 61 1.64 18.36 0.64
C LEU A 61 0.92 17.11 1.18
N ALA A 62 -0.01 17.29 2.11
CA ALA A 62 -0.79 16.20 2.70
C ALA A 62 -1.62 15.45 1.64
N ILE A 63 -2.35 16.17 0.78
CA ILE A 63 -3.13 15.55 -0.30
C ILE A 63 -2.23 14.86 -1.34
N THR A 64 -1.07 15.44 -1.65
CA THR A 64 -0.10 14.87 -2.59
C THR A 64 0.43 13.53 -2.06
N VAL A 65 0.80 13.44 -0.78
CA VAL A 65 1.27 12.20 -0.14
C VAL A 65 0.15 11.16 -0.10
N ALA A 66 -1.08 11.57 0.23
CA ALA A 66 -2.23 10.68 0.23
C ALA A 66 -2.44 10.03 -1.15
N MET A 67 -2.43 10.85 -2.21
CA MET A 67 -2.77 10.41 -3.57
C MET A 67 -1.62 9.73 -4.32
N LEU A 68 -0.39 10.23 -4.22
CA LEU A 68 0.75 9.68 -4.97
C LEU A 68 1.42 8.49 -4.28
N ALA A 69 1.34 8.40 -2.94
CA ALA A 69 2.02 7.35 -2.20
C ALA A 69 1.04 6.39 -1.53
N CYS A 70 0.14 6.90 -0.69
CA CYS A 70 -0.67 6.03 0.16
C CYS A 70 -1.72 5.24 -0.62
N VAL A 71 -2.40 5.85 -1.60
CA VAL A 71 -3.40 5.16 -2.43
C VAL A 71 -2.78 4.04 -3.28
N PRO A 72 -1.71 4.28 -4.07
CA PRO A 72 -1.05 3.21 -4.82
C PRO A 72 -0.50 2.11 -3.90
N ALA A 73 0.08 2.50 -2.75
CA ALA A 73 0.59 1.54 -1.78
C ALA A 73 -0.51 0.64 -1.21
N LEU A 74 -1.68 1.18 -0.88
CA LEU A 74 -2.84 0.42 -0.42
C LEU A 74 -3.39 -0.53 -1.49
N LEU A 75 -3.51 -0.06 -2.73
CA LEU A 75 -3.97 -0.90 -3.84
C LEU A 75 -3.00 -2.04 -4.11
N GLY A 76 -1.70 -1.74 -4.17
CA GLY A 76 -0.65 -2.75 -4.30
C GLY A 76 -0.65 -3.72 -3.13
N ALA A 77 -0.80 -3.22 -1.90
CA ALA A 77 -0.84 -4.02 -0.70
C ALA A 77 -2.00 -5.03 -0.69
N LEU A 78 -3.22 -4.57 -1.00
CA LEU A 78 -4.42 -5.42 -1.05
C LEU A 78 -4.33 -6.45 -2.19
N ALA A 79 -3.89 -6.03 -3.38
CA ALA A 79 -3.71 -6.92 -4.53
C ALA A 79 -2.64 -7.99 -4.23
N GLY A 80 -1.53 -7.60 -3.59
CA GLY A 80 -0.46 -8.51 -3.21
C GLY A 80 -0.90 -9.50 -2.14
N ALA A 81 -1.60 -9.02 -1.10
CA ALA A 81 -2.17 -9.89 -0.07
C ALA A 81 -3.15 -10.92 -0.67
N LEU A 82 -4.02 -10.50 -1.59
CA LEU A 82 -4.97 -11.39 -2.26
C LEU A 82 -4.25 -12.44 -3.12
N LEU A 83 -3.24 -12.02 -3.90
CA LEU A 83 -2.45 -12.93 -4.72
C LEU A 83 -1.67 -13.92 -3.85
N GLY A 84 -1.02 -13.46 -2.78
CA GLY A 84 -0.28 -14.30 -1.85
C GLY A 84 -1.19 -15.35 -1.19
N TRP A 85 -2.42 -14.96 -0.84
CA TRP A 85 -3.44 -15.88 -0.33
C TRP A 85 -3.90 -16.91 -1.37
N LEU A 86 -4.11 -16.51 -2.63
CA LEU A 86 -4.46 -17.42 -3.72
C LEU A 86 -3.33 -18.43 -4.00
N LEU A 87 -2.08 -17.97 -3.99
CA LEU A 87 -0.89 -18.80 -4.17
C LEU A 87 -0.76 -19.80 -3.01
N ARG A 88 -0.92 -19.35 -1.76
CA ARG A 88 -0.92 -20.23 -0.59
C ARG A 88 -1.98 -21.31 -0.71
N ARG A 89 -3.22 -20.95 -1.09
CA ARG A 89 -4.30 -21.92 -1.33
C ARG A 89 -3.99 -22.91 -2.44
N ARG A 90 -3.20 -22.54 -3.46
CA ARG A 90 -2.74 -23.46 -4.50
C ARG A 90 -1.65 -24.39 -4.01
N ASP A 91 -0.71 -23.87 -3.23
CA ASP A 91 0.38 -24.64 -2.63
C ASP A 91 -0.19 -25.66 -1.64
N ASP A 92 -1.13 -25.27 -0.77
CA ASP A 92 -1.82 -26.16 0.18
C ASP A 92 -2.67 -27.26 -0.49
N ARG A 93 -3.04 -27.09 -1.77
CA ARG A 93 -3.81 -28.07 -2.56
C ARG A 93 -2.92 -29.06 -3.32
N ARG A 94 -1.61 -28.84 -3.37
CA ARG A 94 -0.67 -29.77 -3.98
C ARG A 94 -0.18 -30.74 -2.90
N PRO A 95 -0.47 -32.05 -3.02
CA PRO A 95 -0.06 -33.06 -2.05
C PRO A 95 1.46 -33.25 -2.01
#